data_AF-A0A9E6JK37-F1
#
_entry.id   AF-A0A9E6JK37-F1
#
_cell.length_a   1.000
_cell.length_b   1.000
_cell.length_c   1.000
_cell.angle_alpha   90.00
_cell.angle_beta   90.00
_cell.angle_gamma   90.00
#
_symmetry.space_group_name_H-M   'P 1'
#
loop_
_entity.id
_entity.type
_entity.pdbx_description
1 polymer ?
#
loop_
_entity_poly.entity_id
_entity_poly.type
_entity_poly.pdbx_seq_one_letter_code
_entity_poly.pdbx_strand_id
1 'polypeptide(L)'
;MFPDLFTWGPFTLHTYGLLVALGMVLVSLLARRDAAGLGVDSERFWDLALGIILGGMVGARLAYVLVTWREFAHDWTGIFRIWDGGLVFYGGFAGGIVSGGWFF
;
A
#
# COMPACT_ATOMS: atom_id res chain seq x y z
N MET A 1 24.08 4.53 5.40
CA MET A 1 22.65 4.89 5.37
C MET A 1 22.08 4.62 6.75
N PHE A 2 21.36 5.55 7.36
CA PHE A 2 20.66 5.31 8.62
C PHE A 2 19.31 4.65 8.28
N PRO A 3 19.10 3.35 8.59
CA PRO A 3 17.86 2.66 8.24
C PRO A 3 16.65 3.19 9.04
N ASP A 4 16.92 3.73 10.23
CA ASP A 4 15.92 4.22 11.18
C ASP A 4 16.10 5.73 11.37
N LEU A 5 15.03 6.51 11.14
CA LEU A 5 15.03 7.96 11.29
C LEU A 5 14.69 8.40 12.70
N PHE A 6 13.68 7.76 13.28
CA PHE A 6 13.15 8.10 14.58
C PHE A 6 12.55 6.85 15.22
N THR A 7 12.91 6.60 16.47
CA THR A 7 12.39 5.49 17.25
C THR A 7 11.72 6.05 18.49
N TRP A 8 10.43 5.81 18.65
CA TRP A 8 9.67 6.22 19.82
C TRP A 8 8.97 5.01 20.43
N GLY A 9 9.59 4.45 21.48
CA GLY A 9 9.13 3.21 22.11
C GLY A 9 9.09 2.04 21.11
N PRO A 10 7.94 1.36 20.93
CA PRO A 10 7.82 0.24 19.98
C PRO A 10 7.68 0.67 18.51
N PHE A 11 7.58 1.98 18.23
CA PHE A 11 7.41 2.50 16.88
C PHE A 11 8.74 2.98 16.31
N THR A 12 9.20 2.31 15.25
CA THR A 12 10.39 2.71 14.48
C THR A 12 9.96 3.22 13.11
N LEU A 13 10.27 4.49 12.84
CA LEU A 13 10.09 5.07 11.50
C LEU A 13 11.31 4.76 10.64
N HIS A 14 11.14 3.82 9.72
CA HIS A 14 12.19 3.44 8.79
C HIS A 14 12.30 4.42 7.63
N THR A 15 13.53 4.74 7.22
CA THR A 15 13.82 5.67 6.10
C THR A 15 13.18 5.22 4.80
N TYR A 16 13.20 3.91 4.52
CA TYR A 16 12.60 3.37 3.29
C TYR A 16 11.08 3.60 3.26
N GLY A 17 10.39 3.42 4.38
CA GLY A 17 8.95 3.62 4.48
C GLY A 17 8.56 5.08 4.27
N LEU A 18 9.34 6.01 4.83
CA LEU A 18 9.15 7.44 4.59
C LEU A 18 9.34 7.81 3.11
N LEU A 19 10.39 7.29 2.47
CA LEU A 19 10.64 7.55 1.05
C LEU A 19 9.53 7.00 0.15
N VAL A 20 9.01 5.80 0.45
CA VAL A 20 7.87 5.23 -0.29
C VAL A 20 6.62 6.08 -0.10
N ALA A 21 6.30 6.50 1.13
CA ALA A 21 5.15 7.34 1.42
C ALA A 21 5.25 8.70 0.70
N LEU A 22 6.43 9.32 0.72
CA LEU A 22 6.67 10.57 0.00
C LEU A 22 6.52 10.39 -1.51
N GLY A 23 7.05 9.30 -2.06
CA GLY A 23 6.89 8.93 -3.47
C GLY A 23 5.42 8.80 -3.85
N MET A 24 4.61 8.11 -3.04
CA MET A 24 3.16 7.99 -3.25
C MET A 24 2.48 9.36 -3.27
N VAL A 25 2.75 10.21 -2.28
CA VAL A 25 2.14 11.55 -2.21
C VAL A 25 2.51 12.39 -3.45
N LEU A 26 3.79 12.43 -3.81
CA LEU A 26 4.25 13.19 -4.97
C LEU A 26 3.64 12.68 -6.27
N VAL A 27 3.59 11.36 -6.48
CA VAL A 27 2.99 10.78 -7.68
C VAL A 27 1.50 11.06 -7.75
N SER A 28 0.77 10.97 -6.63
CA SER A 28 -0.66 11.29 -6.58
C SER A 28 -0.94 12.75 -6.89
N LEU A 29 -0.11 13.68 -6.41
CA LEU A 29 -0.25 15.10 -6.71
C LEU A 29 0.01 15.40 -8.19
N LEU A 30 1.03 14.79 -8.79
CA LEU A 30 1.33 14.92 -10.21
C LEU A 30 0.22 14.31 -11.08
N ALA A 31 -0.21 13.09 -10.75
CA ALA A 31 -1.29 12.41 -11.47
C ALA A 31 -2.62 13.17 -11.37
N ARG A 32 -2.92 13.80 -10.22
CA ARG A 32 -4.08 14.68 -10.06
C ARG A 32 -4.01 15.88 -11.00
N ARG A 33 -2.83 16.51 -11.12
CA ARG A 33 -2.63 17.66 -12.01
C ARG A 33 -2.90 17.27 -13.47
N ASP A 34 -2.40 16.12 -13.89
CA ASP A 34 -2.59 15.64 -15.25
C ASP A 34 -4.05 15.19 -15.49
N ALA A 35 -4.68 14.54 -14.51
CA ALA A 35 -6.09 14.15 -14.55
C ALA A 35 -7.05 15.36 -14.61
N ALA A 36 -6.73 16.45 -13.91
CA ALA A 36 -7.48 17.70 -14.02
C ALA A 36 -7.45 18.28 -15.44
N GLY A 37 -6.33 18.13 -16.16
CA GLY A 37 -6.22 18.49 -17.58
C GLY A 37 -7.11 17.64 -18.50
N LEU A 38 -7.51 16.44 -18.06
CA LEU A 38 -8.42 15.53 -18.75
C LEU A 38 -9.89 15.69 -18.34
N GLY A 39 -10.20 16.66 -17.47
CA GLY A 39 -11.56 16.89 -16.96
C GLY A 39 -12.02 15.85 -15.93
N VAL A 40 -11.09 15.10 -15.33
CA VAL A 40 -11.41 14.16 -14.25
C VAL A 40 -11.72 14.95 -12.98
N ASP A 41 -12.86 14.62 -12.36
CA ASP A 41 -13.24 15.22 -11.09
C ASP A 41 -12.23 14.90 -9.98
N SER A 42 -11.92 15.91 -9.15
CA SER A 42 -10.89 15.80 -8.13
C SER A 42 -11.27 14.85 -7.00
N GLU A 43 -12.55 14.73 -6.66
CA GLU A 43 -13.04 13.82 -5.64
C GLU A 43 -12.90 12.38 -6.15
N ARG A 44 -13.36 12.13 -7.38
CA ARG A 44 -13.24 10.82 -8.03
C ARG A 44 -11.79 10.35 -8.17
N PHE A 45 -10.86 11.28 -8.41
CA PHE A 45 -9.43 10.95 -8.44
C PHE A 45 -8.93 10.45 -7.07
N TRP A 46 -9.29 11.14 -5.99
CA TRP A 46 -8.84 10.75 -4.65
C TRP A 46 -9.47 9.45 -4.18
N ASP A 47 -10.75 9.23 -4.50
CA ASP A 47 -11.43 7.95 -4.25
C ASP A 47 -10.71 6.79 -4.95
N LEU A 48 -10.37 6.97 -6.23
CA LEU A 48 -9.60 5.99 -7.00
C LEU A 48 -8.20 5.78 -6.39
N ALA A 49 -7.48 6.86 -6.07
CA ALA A 49 -6.12 6.77 -5.54
C ALA A 49 -6.11 6.03 -4.19
N LEU A 50 -7.01 6.38 -3.28
CA LEU A 50 -7.16 5.70 -1.99
C LEU A 50 -7.58 4.25 -2.18
N GLY A 51 -8.52 3.98 -3.09
CA GLY A 51 -8.93 2.62 -3.46
C GLY A 51 -7.75 1.76 -3.91
N ILE A 52 -6.94 2.25 -4.85
CA ILE A 52 -5.76 1.55 -5.36
C ILE A 52 -4.74 1.28 -4.25
N ILE A 53 -4.48 2.26 -3.37
CA ILE A 53 -3.55 2.11 -2.25
C ILE A 53 -4.06 1.01 -1.30
N LEU A 54 -5.32 1.07 -0.90
CA LEU A 54 -5.93 0.10 0.04
C LEU A 54 -6.02 -1.29 -0.59
N GLY A 55 -6.49 -1.39 -1.84
CA GLY A 55 -6.56 -2.64 -2.59
C GLY A 55 -5.19 -3.27 -2.78
N GLY A 56 -4.16 -2.45 -3.02
CA GLY A 56 -2.77 -2.91 -3.08
C GLY A 56 -2.25 -3.39 -1.73
N MET A 57 -2.53 -2.70 -0.63
CA MET A 57 -2.14 -3.18 0.71
C MET A 57 -2.79 -4.52 1.05
N VAL A 58 -4.09 -4.67 0.76
CA VAL A 58 -4.83 -5.92 0.96
C VAL A 58 -4.29 -7.04 0.07
N GLY A 59 -4.12 -6.78 -1.23
CA GLY A 59 -3.59 -7.76 -2.18
C GLY A 59 -2.16 -8.21 -1.82
N ALA A 60 -1.30 -7.28 -1.39
CA ALA A 60 0.06 -7.59 -0.94
C ALA A 60 0.04 -8.49 0.30
N ARG A 61 -0.89 -8.27 1.23
CA ARG A 61 -1.01 -9.08 2.43
C ARG A 61 -1.58 -10.46 2.13
N LEU A 62 -2.62 -10.55 1.30
CA LEU A 62 -3.18 -11.82 0.87
C LEU A 62 -2.15 -12.68 0.15
N ALA A 63 -1.38 -12.10 -0.77
CA ALA A 63 -0.32 -12.83 -1.46
C ALA A 63 0.78 -13.31 -0.50
N TYR A 64 1.14 -12.51 0.52
CA TYR A 64 2.07 -12.95 1.55
C TYR A 64 1.53 -14.14 2.34
N VAL A 65 0.27 -14.09 2.77
CA VAL A 65 -0.38 -15.19 3.50
C VAL A 65 -0.46 -16.46 2.64
N LEU A 66 -0.71 -16.35 1.34
CA LEU A 66 -0.75 -17.48 0.43
C LEU A 66 0.63 -18.13 0.26
N VAL A 67 1.69 -17.34 0.11
CA VAL A 67 3.06 -17.86 -0.03
C VAL A 67 3.57 -18.47 1.27
N THR A 68 3.20 -17.88 2.40
CA THR A 68 3.67 -18.25 3.73
C THR A 68 2.61 -19.03 4.53
N TRP A 69 1.69 -19.70 3.83
CA TRP A 69 0.51 -20.35 4.42
C TRP A 69 0.82 -21.33 5.57
N ARG A 70 1.95 -22.03 5.49
CA ARG A 70 2.39 -22.99 6.52
C ARG A 70 2.67 -22.35 7.87
N GLU A 71 3.11 -21.09 7.90
CA GLU A 71 3.40 -20.37 9.16
C GLU A 71 2.09 -19.86 9.80
N PHE A 72 1.08 -19.54 8.99
CA PHE A 72 -0.24 -19.09 9.47
C PHE A 72 -1.18 -20.23 9.88
N ALA A 73 -0.85 -21.49 9.56
CA ALA A 73 -1.67 -22.64 9.90
C ALA A 73 -1.88 -22.83 11.42
N HIS A 74 -0.94 -22.34 12.24
CA HIS A 74 -0.98 -22.45 13.71
C HIS A 74 -1.38 -21.13 14.41
N ASP A 75 -1.30 -19.99 13.72
CA ASP A 75 -1.71 -18.68 14.25
C ASP A 75 -2.41 -17.85 13.17
N TRP A 76 -3.74 -17.93 13.18
CA TRP A 76 -4.62 -17.22 12.26
C TRP A 76 -4.64 -15.70 12.50
N THR A 77 -4.30 -15.25 13.71
CA THR A 77 -4.27 -13.82 14.04
C THR A 77 -3.10 -13.11 13.36
N GLY A 78 -2.06 -13.86 13.00
CA GLY A 78 -0.92 -13.39 12.22
C GLY A 78 -1.30 -12.73 10.90
N ILE A 79 -2.43 -13.11 10.29
CA ILE A 79 -2.89 -12.56 9.01
C ILE A 79 -3.08 -11.04 9.08
N PHE A 80 -3.57 -10.51 10.20
CA PHE A 80 -3.87 -9.08 10.38
C PHE A 80 -2.68 -8.25 10.85
N ARG A 81 -1.59 -8.90 11.28
CA ARG A 81 -0.40 -8.24 11.82
C ARG A 81 0.48 -7.66 10.71
N ILE A 82 -0.02 -6.61 10.05
CA ILE A 82 0.68 -5.89 8.98
C ILE A 82 1.91 -5.11 9.47
N TRP A 83 1.98 -4.83 10.77
CA TRP A 83 3.08 -4.11 11.41
C TRP A 83 4.35 -4.95 11.60
N ASP A 84 4.26 -6.28 11.57
CA ASP A 84 5.43 -7.15 11.59
C ASP A 84 6.11 -7.26 10.21
N GLY A 85 5.61 -6.53 9.21
CA GLY A 85 6.00 -6.65 7.82
C GLY A 85 5.24 -7.78 7.12
N GLY A 86 5.81 -8.31 6.03
CA GLY A 86 5.17 -9.38 5.25
C GLY A 86 4.14 -8.87 4.25
N LEU A 87 4.63 -8.13 3.25
CA LEU A 87 3.85 -7.63 2.11
C LEU A 87 4.56 -8.08 0.83
N VAL A 88 3.85 -8.78 -0.04
CA VAL A 88 4.39 -9.20 -1.34
C VAL A 88 4.04 -8.16 -2.38
N PHE A 89 5.07 -7.59 -3.03
CA PHE A 89 4.90 -6.55 -4.05
C PHE A 89 3.94 -6.96 -5.17
N TYR A 90 4.09 -8.18 -5.71
CA TYR A 90 3.23 -8.68 -6.79
C TYR A 90 1.76 -8.74 -6.40
N GLY A 91 1.47 -9.13 -5.16
CA GLY A 91 0.10 -9.13 -4.63
C GLY A 91 -0.46 -7.72 -4.55
N GLY A 92 0.36 -6.74 -4.16
CA GLY A 92 -0.08 -5.35 -4.10
C GLY A 92 -0.28 -4.71 -5.46
N PHE A 93 0.57 -5.05 -6.43
CA PHE A 93 0.37 -4.62 -7.80
C PHE A 93 -0.94 -5.16 -8.40
N ALA A 94 -1.20 -6.47 -8.24
CA ALA A 94 -2.44 -7.09 -8.69
C ALA A 94 -3.66 -6.53 -7.95
N GLY A 95 -3.59 -6.37 -6.62
CA GLY A 95 -4.66 -5.80 -5.80
C GLY A 95 -4.99 -4.36 -6.18
N GLY A 96 -3.98 -3.56 -6.49
CA GLY A 96 -4.15 -2.19 -6.97
C GLY A 96 -4.86 -2.14 -8.33
N ILE A 97 -4.49 -3.02 -9.28
CA ILE A 97 -5.17 -3.10 -10.59
C ILE A 97 -6.63 -3.51 -10.41
N VAL A 98 -6.91 -4.54 -9.62
CA VAL A 98 -8.28 -5.02 -9.37
C VAL A 98 -9.12 -3.91 -8.74
N SER A 99 -8.58 -3.22 -7.72
CA SER A 99 -9.30 -2.12 -7.09
C SER A 99 -9.51 -0.94 -8.05
N GLY A 100 -8.52 -0.61 -8.86
CA GLY A 100 -8.65 0.47 -9.85
C GLY A 100 -9.70 0.15 -10.92
N GLY A 101 -9.72 -1.09 -11.41
CA GLY A 101 -10.70 -1.57 -12.38
C GLY A 101 -12.14 -1.59 -11.85
N TRP A 102 -12.35 -1.68 -10.54
CA TRP A 102 -13.68 -1.61 -9.92
C TRP A 102 -14.30 -0.20 -9.94
N PHE A 103 -13.48 0.85 -10.02
CA PHE A 103 -13.91 2.26 -10.00
C PHE A 103 -14.27 2.83 -11.39
N PHE A 104 -14.00 2.08 -12.46
CA PHE A 104 -14.37 2.41 -13.84
C PHE A 104 -15.70 1.77 -14.22
#